data_AF-A0A2M8DBB1-F1
#
_entry.id   AF-A0A2M8DBB1-F1
#
_cell.length_a   1.000
_cell.length_b   1.000
_cell.length_c   1.000
_cell.angle_alpha   90.00
_cell.angle_beta   90.00
_cell.angle_gamma   90.00
#
_symmetry.space_group_name_H-M   'P 1'
#
loop_
_entity.id
_entity.type
_entity.pdbx_description
1 polymer ?
#
loop_
_entity_poly.entity_id
_entity_poly.type
_entity_poly.pdbx_seq_one_letter_code
_entity_poly.pdbx_strand_id
1 'polypeptide(L)'
;MEKLSISKQLFYQIANRLKNNIVALSVSETDKWCGLYQKGGKRFAYILLAKNKPKIDVWCLGNIDYIKQKYIGKIKFLKRQETTGSFGNNFQISFVVENLEDIENAVALLAEISDSWSREELLSGYNLYCKIPINEINSQNANIIRFAELLGKTPKEVTKRFKNFSKLDSDRDTLENIEEEDKNIWLLFKNDWEKTVYESENKIIDFENKLKNITEFPKGKERDSIVKSRINQNFFRNAVLSSYQNKCCITGLPFVELLNASHIVPWSVDSNNRLNPHNGLCLNTLHDRAFDRGLISITPDYIVDISTSINDYLDNQSVKDYFLCYKNQKIILPQRFLPDKSFLEFHNKNVFKK
;
A
#
# COMPACT_ATOMS: atom_id res chain seq x y z
N MET A 1 -42.91 -29.28 0.64
CA MET A 1 -41.63 -28.55 0.49
C MET A 1 -40.77 -29.31 -0.50
N GLU A 2 -40.46 -28.74 -1.67
CA GLU A 2 -39.56 -29.37 -2.64
C GLU A 2 -38.17 -29.60 -2.02
N LYS A 3 -37.66 -30.82 -2.17
CA LYS A 3 -36.34 -31.20 -1.65
C LYS A 3 -35.29 -30.53 -2.52
N LEU A 4 -34.51 -29.62 -1.93
CA LEU A 4 -33.45 -28.89 -2.60
C LEU A 4 -32.48 -29.84 -3.31
N SER A 5 -32.07 -29.53 -4.55
CA SER A 5 -31.08 -30.36 -5.27
C SER A 5 -29.74 -30.40 -4.52
N ILE A 6 -29.00 -31.50 -4.62
CA ILE A 6 -27.70 -31.65 -3.94
C ILE A 6 -26.74 -30.50 -4.33
N SER A 7 -26.73 -30.11 -5.61
CA SER A 7 -25.93 -28.98 -6.10
C SER A 7 -26.28 -27.65 -5.40
N LYS A 8 -27.57 -27.37 -5.19
CA LYS A 8 -28.01 -26.18 -4.43
C LYS A 8 -27.62 -26.28 -2.96
N GLN A 9 -27.67 -27.48 -2.37
CA GLN A 9 -27.23 -27.70 -0.98
C GLN A 9 -25.71 -27.43 -0.83
N LEU A 10 -24.88 -27.95 -1.74
CA LEU A 10 -23.44 -27.68 -1.78
C LEU A 10 -23.16 -26.17 -1.88
N PHE A 11 -23.85 -25.48 -2.79
CA PHE A 11 -23.73 -24.03 -2.93
C PHE A 11 -24.09 -23.27 -1.66
N TYR A 12 -25.24 -23.55 -1.02
CA TYR A 12 -25.62 -22.83 0.20
C TYR A 12 -24.67 -23.11 1.36
N GLN A 13 -24.10 -24.31 1.45
CA GLN A 13 -23.06 -24.61 2.43
C GLN A 13 -21.80 -23.77 2.21
N ILE A 14 -21.33 -23.64 0.97
CA ILE A 14 -20.21 -22.75 0.63
C ILE A 14 -20.57 -21.30 0.96
N ALA A 15 -21.71 -20.81 0.48
CA ALA A 15 -22.12 -19.42 0.64
C ALA A 15 -22.27 -19.04 2.13
N ASN A 16 -22.86 -19.91 2.96
CA ASN A 16 -23.01 -19.64 4.39
C ASN A 16 -21.67 -19.66 5.13
N ARG A 17 -20.77 -20.60 4.82
CA ARG A 17 -19.42 -20.59 5.39
C ARG A 17 -18.63 -19.36 4.95
N LEU A 18 -18.73 -18.96 3.68
CA LEU A 18 -18.08 -17.76 3.17
C LEU A 18 -18.63 -16.48 3.80
N LYS A 19 -19.91 -16.39 4.16
CA LYS A 19 -20.46 -15.23 4.90
C LYS A 19 -19.79 -15.03 6.27
N ASN A 20 -19.27 -16.09 6.88
CA ASN A 20 -18.53 -15.99 8.14
C ASN A 20 -17.11 -15.46 7.94
N ASN A 21 -16.55 -15.64 6.74
CA ASN A 21 -15.16 -15.29 6.41
C ASN A 21 -15.04 -13.98 5.61
N ILE A 22 -16.09 -13.60 4.87
CA ILE A 22 -16.11 -12.47 3.95
C ILE A 22 -17.20 -11.49 4.40
N VAL A 23 -16.77 -10.34 4.93
CA VAL A 23 -17.67 -9.29 5.41
C VAL A 23 -18.44 -8.69 4.23
N ALA A 24 -19.77 -8.60 4.36
CA ALA A 24 -20.68 -8.09 3.33
C ALA A 24 -20.63 -8.84 1.99
N LEU A 25 -20.35 -10.16 2.04
CA LEU A 25 -20.55 -11.05 0.90
C LEU A 25 -22.01 -10.94 0.41
N SER A 26 -22.18 -10.62 -0.87
CA SER A 26 -23.47 -10.72 -1.54
C SER A 26 -23.44 -11.86 -2.55
N VAL A 27 -24.62 -12.40 -2.81
CA VAL A 27 -24.78 -13.59 -3.65
C VAL A 27 -25.97 -13.36 -4.57
N SER A 28 -25.80 -13.67 -5.86
CA SER A 28 -26.92 -13.72 -6.82
C SER A 28 -27.18 -15.18 -7.17
N GLU A 29 -28.44 -15.57 -7.26
CA GLU A 29 -28.84 -16.95 -7.58
C GLU A 29 -29.83 -16.97 -8.75
N THR A 30 -29.65 -17.97 -9.62
CA THR A 30 -30.60 -18.41 -10.64
C THR A 30 -30.70 -19.93 -10.55
N ASP A 31 -31.59 -20.56 -11.32
CA ASP A 31 -31.72 -22.03 -11.31
C ASP A 31 -30.48 -22.80 -11.77
N LYS A 32 -29.58 -22.14 -12.51
CA LYS A 32 -28.38 -22.79 -13.07
C LYS A 32 -27.08 -22.19 -12.55
N TRP A 33 -27.08 -20.93 -12.14
CA TRP A 33 -25.86 -20.19 -11.83
C TRP A 33 -26.00 -19.38 -10.56
N CYS A 34 -24.92 -19.34 -9.79
CA CYS A 34 -24.76 -18.43 -8.68
C CYS A 34 -23.52 -17.56 -8.88
N GLY A 35 -23.57 -16.31 -8.42
CA GLY A 35 -22.45 -15.39 -8.40
C GLY A 35 -22.10 -15.00 -6.97
N LEU A 36 -20.81 -14.98 -6.64
CA LEU A 36 -20.30 -14.50 -5.35
C LEU A 36 -19.62 -13.15 -5.55
N TYR A 37 -19.99 -12.17 -4.73
CA TYR A 37 -19.52 -10.79 -4.85
C TYR A 37 -19.02 -10.24 -3.53
N GLN A 38 -17.91 -9.51 -3.59
CA GLN A 38 -17.41 -8.68 -2.50
C GLN A 38 -18.32 -7.46 -2.27
N LYS A 39 -18.11 -6.77 -1.16
CA LYS A 39 -18.70 -5.46 -0.87
C LYS A 39 -18.36 -4.49 -2.02
N GLY A 40 -19.37 -3.79 -2.55
CA GLY A 40 -19.22 -2.93 -3.74
C GLY A 40 -19.48 -3.62 -5.09
N GLY A 41 -19.94 -4.88 -5.08
CA GLY A 41 -20.51 -5.55 -6.26
C GLY A 41 -19.48 -6.20 -7.21
N LYS A 42 -18.21 -6.29 -6.81
CA LYS A 42 -17.18 -6.98 -7.60
C LYS A 42 -17.37 -8.50 -7.46
N ARG A 43 -17.75 -9.16 -8.55
CA ARG A 43 -17.87 -10.61 -8.60
C ARG A 43 -16.48 -11.25 -8.58
N PHE A 44 -16.24 -12.17 -7.67
CA PHE A 44 -14.95 -12.88 -7.58
C PHE A 44 -15.07 -14.38 -7.89
N ALA A 45 -16.30 -14.92 -7.92
CA ALA A 45 -16.55 -16.27 -8.38
C ALA A 45 -17.95 -16.47 -9.00
N TYR A 46 -18.03 -17.47 -9.87
CA TYR A 46 -19.25 -18.06 -10.41
C TYR A 46 -19.34 -19.53 -10.02
N ILE A 47 -20.56 -19.99 -9.81
CA ILE A 47 -20.86 -21.38 -9.47
C ILE A 47 -21.94 -21.87 -10.42
N LEU A 48 -21.64 -22.92 -11.19
CA LEU A 48 -22.61 -23.64 -12.00
C LEU A 48 -23.22 -24.77 -11.16
N LEU A 49 -24.54 -24.78 -11.09
CA LEU A 49 -25.31 -25.82 -10.44
C LEU A 49 -25.58 -26.94 -11.46
N ALA A 50 -24.99 -28.11 -11.25
CA ALA A 50 -25.27 -29.24 -12.13
C ALA A 50 -26.72 -29.74 -11.89
N LYS A 51 -27.49 -29.92 -12.97
CA LYS A 51 -28.90 -30.35 -12.88
C LYS A 51 -29.08 -31.77 -12.34
N ASN A 52 -28.28 -32.71 -12.87
CA ASN A 52 -28.46 -34.15 -12.64
C ASN A 52 -27.23 -34.81 -12.02
N LYS A 53 -26.33 -34.03 -11.43
CA LYS A 53 -25.11 -34.54 -10.79
C LYS A 53 -24.95 -33.86 -9.42
N PRO A 54 -24.51 -34.57 -8.38
CA PRO A 54 -24.29 -33.99 -7.05
C PRO A 54 -22.98 -33.19 -7.01
N LYS A 55 -22.85 -32.18 -7.86
CA LYS A 55 -21.64 -31.37 -7.98
C LYS A 55 -21.95 -29.93 -8.36
N ILE A 56 -21.01 -29.06 -8.06
CA ILE A 56 -20.94 -27.71 -8.60
C ILE A 56 -19.58 -27.47 -9.25
N ASP A 57 -19.59 -26.71 -10.34
CA ASP A 57 -18.35 -26.26 -10.99
C ASP A 57 -18.17 -24.78 -10.64
N VAL A 58 -16.96 -24.40 -10.22
CA VAL A 58 -16.65 -23.06 -9.74
C VAL A 58 -15.63 -22.42 -10.68
N TRP A 59 -15.83 -21.15 -11.05
CA TRP A 59 -14.87 -20.31 -11.75
C TRP A 59 -14.57 -19.09 -10.90
N CYS A 60 -13.31 -18.74 -10.71
CA CYS A 60 -12.90 -17.66 -9.80
C CYS A 60 -11.73 -16.85 -10.36
N LEU A 61 -11.56 -15.64 -9.82
CA LEU A 61 -10.41 -14.78 -10.08
C LEU A 61 -9.13 -15.33 -9.42
N GLY A 62 -7.96 -14.80 -9.74
CA GLY A 62 -6.73 -15.02 -8.98
C GLY A 62 -5.53 -15.44 -9.82
N ASN A 63 -4.36 -15.46 -9.18
CA ASN A 63 -3.10 -15.88 -9.79
C ASN A 63 -3.10 -17.41 -9.99
N ILE A 64 -3.09 -17.87 -11.24
CA ILE A 64 -3.24 -19.29 -11.60
C ILE A 64 -2.12 -20.14 -10.99
N ASP A 65 -0.87 -19.73 -11.19
CA ASP A 65 0.29 -20.53 -10.83
C ASP A 65 0.39 -20.68 -9.32
N TYR A 66 0.21 -19.57 -8.60
CA TYR A 66 0.18 -19.55 -7.14
C TYR A 66 -0.94 -20.45 -6.58
N ILE A 67 -2.19 -20.26 -7.04
CA ILE A 67 -3.34 -20.99 -6.51
C ILE A 67 -3.24 -22.48 -6.82
N LYS A 68 -2.84 -22.84 -8.05
CA LYS A 68 -2.66 -24.25 -8.41
C LYS A 68 -1.57 -24.91 -7.59
N GLN A 69 -0.47 -24.23 -7.35
CA GLN A 69 0.63 -24.76 -6.53
C GLN A 69 0.19 -24.95 -5.07
N LYS A 70 -0.47 -23.94 -4.48
CA LYS A 70 -0.87 -23.96 -3.06
C LYS A 70 -1.98 -24.98 -2.74
N TYR A 71 -2.91 -25.16 -3.67
CA TYR A 71 -4.07 -26.06 -3.50
C TYR A 71 -3.93 -27.36 -4.29
N ILE A 72 -2.74 -27.68 -4.79
CA ILE A 72 -2.47 -28.97 -5.43
C ILE A 72 -2.81 -30.12 -4.47
N GLY A 73 -3.52 -31.13 -4.97
CA GLY A 73 -3.99 -32.27 -4.17
C GLY A 73 -5.14 -31.96 -3.20
N LYS A 74 -5.49 -30.69 -2.97
CA LYS A 74 -6.63 -30.27 -2.14
C LYS A 74 -7.86 -29.88 -2.96
N ILE A 75 -7.63 -29.33 -4.16
CA ILE A 75 -8.68 -28.87 -5.08
C ILE A 75 -8.59 -29.65 -6.39
N LYS A 76 -9.74 -30.17 -6.84
CA LYS A 76 -9.90 -30.81 -8.15
C LYS A 76 -10.06 -29.76 -9.24
N PHE A 77 -8.94 -29.21 -9.73
CA PHE A 77 -8.94 -28.24 -10.82
C PHE A 77 -9.45 -28.86 -12.14
N LEU A 78 -10.29 -28.12 -12.85
CA LEU A 78 -10.77 -28.50 -14.17
C LEU A 78 -9.75 -28.09 -15.24
N LYS A 79 -9.65 -28.88 -16.31
CA LYS A 79 -8.84 -28.53 -17.49
C LYS A 79 -9.39 -27.25 -18.12
N ARG A 80 -8.47 -26.37 -18.54
CA ARG A 80 -8.83 -25.11 -19.20
C ARG A 80 -9.70 -25.40 -20.43
N GLN A 81 -10.85 -24.76 -20.49
CA GLN A 81 -11.66 -24.67 -21.70
C GLN A 81 -11.36 -23.34 -22.38
N GLU A 82 -11.19 -23.33 -23.70
CA GLU A 82 -11.11 -22.09 -24.46
C GLU A 82 -12.43 -21.34 -24.29
N THR A 83 -12.35 -20.17 -23.68
CA THR A 83 -13.50 -19.31 -23.41
C THR A 83 -13.28 -18.01 -24.16
N THR A 84 -14.30 -17.56 -24.89
CA THR A 84 -14.27 -16.30 -25.64
C THR A 84 -14.84 -15.16 -24.80
N GLY A 85 -14.32 -13.95 -25.01
CA GLY A 85 -14.80 -12.73 -24.35
C GLY A 85 -14.23 -12.46 -22.95
N SER A 86 -14.75 -11.39 -22.33
CA SER A 86 -14.25 -10.84 -21.06
C SER A 86 -14.39 -11.78 -19.85
N PHE A 87 -15.30 -12.75 -19.91
CA PHE A 87 -15.50 -13.76 -18.87
C PHE A 87 -14.28 -14.69 -18.77
N GLY A 88 -13.85 -15.26 -19.90
CA GLY A 88 -12.74 -16.20 -19.96
C GLY A 88 -11.39 -15.61 -19.56
N ASN A 89 -11.21 -14.32 -19.84
CA ASN A 89 -9.98 -13.61 -19.49
C ASN A 89 -9.85 -13.34 -17.99
N ASN A 90 -10.97 -13.16 -17.28
CA ASN A 90 -10.95 -12.77 -15.88
C ASN A 90 -11.04 -13.97 -14.91
N PHE A 91 -11.84 -15.00 -15.24
CA PHE A 91 -12.10 -16.13 -14.36
C PHE A 91 -11.37 -17.39 -14.82
N GLN A 92 -10.05 -17.35 -14.75
CA GLN A 92 -9.16 -18.35 -15.36
C GLN A 92 -8.95 -19.60 -14.52
N ILE A 93 -9.38 -19.58 -13.25
CA ILE A 93 -9.25 -20.71 -12.34
C ILE A 93 -10.61 -21.38 -12.22
N SER A 94 -10.66 -22.68 -12.51
CA SER A 94 -11.87 -23.47 -12.40
C SER A 94 -11.65 -24.80 -11.69
N PHE A 95 -12.60 -25.23 -10.86
CA PHE A 95 -12.54 -26.48 -10.11
C PHE A 95 -13.94 -27.04 -9.81
N VAL A 96 -14.01 -28.29 -9.36
CA VAL A 96 -15.27 -28.97 -9.01
C VAL A 96 -15.37 -29.20 -7.50
N VAL A 97 -16.60 -29.13 -6.97
CA VAL A 97 -16.94 -29.50 -5.59
C VAL A 97 -18.03 -30.56 -5.60
N GLU A 98 -17.76 -31.71 -4.98
CA GLU A 98 -18.63 -32.89 -5.00
C GLU A 98 -18.99 -33.40 -3.60
N ASN A 99 -18.18 -33.07 -2.59
CA ASN A 99 -18.33 -33.59 -1.22
C ASN A 99 -17.97 -32.53 -0.16
N LEU A 100 -18.04 -32.89 1.12
CA LEU A 100 -17.81 -31.99 2.24
C LEU A 100 -16.34 -31.52 2.37
N GLU A 101 -15.37 -32.37 2.06
CA GLU A 101 -13.94 -32.01 2.08
C GLU A 101 -13.64 -30.99 0.97
N ASP A 102 -14.22 -31.18 -0.21
CA ASP A 102 -14.15 -30.21 -1.31
C ASP A 102 -14.74 -28.85 -0.89
N ILE A 103 -15.80 -28.82 -0.06
CA ILE A 103 -16.41 -27.56 0.42
C ILE A 103 -15.44 -26.77 1.29
N GLU A 104 -14.78 -27.39 2.27
CA GLU A 104 -13.87 -26.67 3.17
C GLU A 104 -12.68 -26.09 2.38
N ASN A 105 -12.09 -26.87 1.48
CA ASN A 105 -11.01 -26.41 0.62
C ASN A 105 -11.48 -25.30 -0.34
N ALA A 106 -12.69 -25.43 -0.92
CA ALA A 106 -13.27 -24.41 -1.78
C ALA A 106 -13.54 -23.11 -1.03
N VAL A 107 -14.06 -23.19 0.20
CA VAL A 107 -14.29 -22.01 1.06
C VAL A 107 -12.97 -21.32 1.37
N ALA A 108 -11.92 -22.07 1.72
CA ALA A 108 -10.60 -21.50 1.98
C ALA A 108 -10.03 -20.78 0.76
N LEU A 109 -10.06 -21.43 -0.41
CA LEU A 109 -9.60 -20.85 -1.68
C LEU A 109 -10.43 -19.62 -2.07
N LEU A 110 -11.76 -19.70 -1.98
CA LEU A 110 -12.65 -18.60 -2.36
C LEU A 110 -12.54 -17.42 -1.40
N ALA A 111 -12.33 -17.66 -0.10
CA ALA A 111 -12.04 -16.61 0.87
C ALA A 111 -10.70 -15.93 0.56
N GLU A 112 -9.67 -16.69 0.21
CA GLU A 112 -8.36 -16.14 -0.16
C GLU A 112 -8.42 -15.31 -1.45
N ILE A 113 -9.12 -15.80 -2.47
CA ILE A 113 -9.35 -15.05 -3.71
C ILE A 113 -10.24 -13.84 -3.47
N SER A 114 -11.16 -13.91 -2.51
CA SER A 114 -11.90 -12.72 -2.08
C SER A 114 -11.02 -11.71 -1.34
N ASP A 115 -9.88 -12.12 -0.77
CA ASP A 115 -8.84 -11.23 -0.25
C ASP A 115 -7.84 -10.83 -1.36
N SER A 116 -8.02 -11.22 -2.62
CA SER A 116 -7.11 -10.79 -3.70
C SER A 116 -7.27 -9.30 -3.95
N TRP A 117 -6.15 -8.58 -3.86
CA TRP A 117 -6.07 -7.18 -4.22
C TRP A 117 -5.70 -7.06 -5.70
N SER A 118 -6.34 -6.17 -6.44
CA SER A 118 -5.85 -5.83 -7.79
C SER A 118 -4.52 -5.08 -7.70
N ARG A 119 -3.77 -5.02 -8.82
CA ARG A 119 -2.55 -4.21 -8.90
C ARG A 119 -2.80 -2.76 -8.49
N GLU A 120 -3.89 -2.16 -8.96
CA GLU A 120 -4.28 -0.78 -8.67
C GLU A 120 -4.68 -0.57 -7.19
N GLU A 121 -5.35 -1.56 -6.60
CA GLU A 121 -5.69 -1.57 -5.17
C GLU A 121 -4.41 -1.62 -4.33
N LEU A 122 -3.46 -2.51 -4.66
CA LEU A 122 -2.17 -2.62 -3.96
C LEU A 122 -1.32 -1.36 -4.12
N LEU A 123 -1.24 -0.83 -5.34
CA LEU A 123 -0.53 0.39 -5.68
C LEU A 123 -1.04 1.58 -4.85
N SER A 124 -2.36 1.74 -4.78
CA SER A 124 -3.02 2.78 -3.97
C SER A 124 -2.84 2.51 -2.46
N GLY A 125 -2.84 1.23 -2.08
CA GLY A 125 -2.60 0.79 -0.71
C GLY A 125 -1.20 1.15 -0.23
N TYR A 126 -0.16 0.86 -1.02
CA TYR A 126 1.22 1.20 -0.68
C TYR A 126 1.40 2.73 -0.59
N ASN A 127 0.82 3.49 -1.53
CA ASN A 127 0.81 4.96 -1.44
C ASN A 127 0.23 5.47 -0.10
N LEU A 128 -0.91 4.94 0.34
CA LEU A 128 -1.49 5.34 1.62
C LEU A 128 -0.65 4.86 2.80
N TYR A 129 -0.12 3.64 2.74
CA TYR A 129 0.80 3.10 3.74
C TYR A 129 1.99 4.03 3.97
N CYS A 130 2.59 4.57 2.90
CA CYS A 130 3.70 5.52 2.99
C CYS A 130 3.34 6.76 3.82
N LYS A 131 2.07 7.18 3.85
CA LYS A 131 1.61 8.44 4.45
C LYS A 131 1.09 8.32 5.90
N ILE A 132 1.02 7.10 6.46
CA ILE A 132 0.49 6.87 7.82
C ILE A 132 1.62 6.42 8.75
N PRO A 133 1.84 7.06 9.92
CA PRO A 133 2.84 6.63 10.90
C PRO A 133 2.62 5.17 11.32
N ILE A 134 3.69 4.39 11.48
CA ILE A 134 3.57 2.93 11.72
C ILE A 134 2.76 2.62 12.98
N ASN A 135 2.93 3.41 14.05
CA ASN A 135 2.17 3.28 15.30
C ASN A 135 0.67 3.60 15.14
N GLU A 136 0.28 4.28 14.07
CA GLU A 136 -1.11 4.60 13.73
C GLU A 136 -1.74 3.61 12.74
N ILE A 137 -1.00 2.61 12.25
CA ILE A 137 -1.52 1.56 11.35
C ILE A 137 -2.37 0.58 12.16
N ASN A 138 -3.66 0.87 12.26
CA ASN A 138 -4.65 0.01 12.89
C ASN A 138 -6.04 0.18 12.25
N SER A 139 -6.97 -0.72 12.56
CA SER A 139 -8.33 -0.74 12.00
C SER A 139 -9.21 0.44 12.42
N GLN A 140 -8.78 1.24 13.39
CA GLN A 140 -9.49 2.41 13.90
C GLN A 140 -9.01 3.72 13.26
N ASN A 141 -7.90 3.69 12.50
CA ASN A 141 -7.39 4.87 11.81
C ASN A 141 -8.38 5.33 10.73
N ALA A 142 -8.78 6.61 10.80
CA ALA A 142 -9.79 7.19 9.90
C ALA A 142 -9.41 7.10 8.41
N ASN A 143 -8.12 7.26 8.07
CA ASN A 143 -7.65 7.15 6.69
C ASN A 143 -7.72 5.70 6.20
N ILE A 144 -7.40 4.72 7.06
CA ILE A 144 -7.52 3.29 6.74
C ILE A 144 -8.99 2.91 6.57
N ILE A 145 -9.88 3.41 7.44
CA ILE A 145 -11.33 3.15 7.34
C ILE A 145 -11.87 3.67 6.01
N ARG A 146 -11.61 4.95 5.70
CA ARG A 146 -12.03 5.57 4.44
C ARG A 146 -11.47 4.82 3.23
N PHE A 147 -10.21 4.44 3.27
CA PHE A 147 -9.59 3.71 2.16
C PHE A 147 -10.19 2.31 1.99
N ALA A 148 -10.48 1.60 3.08
CA ALA A 148 -11.17 0.32 3.03
C ALA A 148 -12.56 0.47 2.37
N GLU A 149 -13.31 1.53 2.67
CA GLU A 149 -14.59 1.83 2.01
C GLU A 149 -14.43 2.07 0.51
N LEU A 150 -13.41 2.82 0.09
CA LEU A 150 -13.10 3.07 -1.33
C LEU A 150 -12.85 1.76 -2.10
N LEU A 151 -12.20 0.79 -1.46
CA LEU A 151 -11.89 -0.50 -2.09
C LEU A 151 -12.98 -1.55 -1.94
N GLY A 152 -14.03 -1.29 -1.15
CA GLY A 152 -14.99 -2.32 -0.77
C GLY A 152 -14.38 -3.42 0.11
N LYS A 153 -13.39 -3.07 0.93
CA LYS A 153 -12.70 -3.97 1.87
C LYS A 153 -13.00 -3.57 3.32
N THR A 154 -12.53 -4.35 4.28
CA THR A 154 -12.56 -4.02 5.70
C THR A 154 -11.26 -3.33 6.15
N PRO A 155 -11.31 -2.47 7.19
CA PRO A 155 -10.09 -1.86 7.75
C PRO A 155 -9.06 -2.88 8.24
N LYS A 156 -9.51 -4.07 8.66
CA LYS A 156 -8.64 -5.17 9.10
C LYS A 156 -7.84 -5.76 7.94
N GLU A 157 -8.46 -5.96 6.77
CA GLU A 157 -7.77 -6.43 5.56
C GLU A 157 -6.69 -5.43 5.11
N VAL A 158 -7.02 -4.13 5.08
CA VAL A 158 -6.06 -3.06 4.76
C VAL A 158 -4.91 -3.04 5.76
N THR A 159 -5.20 -3.11 7.06
CA THR A 159 -4.17 -3.13 8.11
C THR A 159 -3.25 -4.36 7.99
N LYS A 160 -3.83 -5.54 7.71
CA LYS A 160 -3.06 -6.78 7.47
C LYS A 160 -2.12 -6.60 6.27
N ARG A 161 -2.61 -6.02 5.17
CA ARG A 161 -1.80 -5.72 3.98
C ARG A 161 -0.68 -4.73 4.28
N PHE A 162 -0.95 -3.67 5.04
CA PHE A 162 0.06 -2.68 5.43
C PHE A 162 1.16 -3.27 6.30
N LYS A 163 0.84 -4.27 7.13
CA LYS A 163 1.85 -5.03 7.89
C LYS A 163 2.77 -5.84 6.96
N ASN A 164 2.28 -6.33 5.81
CA ASN A 164 3.16 -6.96 4.82
C ASN A 164 4.12 -5.93 4.21
N PHE A 165 3.61 -4.76 3.81
CA PHE A 165 4.45 -3.68 3.30
C PHE A 165 5.52 -3.24 4.31
N SER A 166 5.18 -3.14 5.60
CA SER A 166 6.18 -2.80 6.62
C SER A 166 7.32 -3.79 6.77
N LYS A 167 7.12 -5.07 6.39
CA LYS A 167 8.21 -6.06 6.36
C LYS A 167 9.15 -5.82 5.18
N LEU A 168 8.62 -5.39 4.03
CA LEU A 168 9.43 -5.02 2.86
C LEU A 168 10.32 -3.80 3.11
N ASP A 169 9.84 -2.83 3.90
CA ASP A 169 10.58 -1.60 4.20
C ASP A 169 11.50 -1.73 5.43
N SER A 170 11.44 -2.85 6.15
CA SER A 170 12.39 -3.15 7.22
C SER A 170 13.67 -3.71 6.60
N ASP A 171 14.84 -3.18 6.95
CA ASP A 171 16.18 -3.67 6.55
C ASP A 171 16.50 -5.12 7.02
N ARG A 172 15.50 -5.89 7.46
CA ARG A 172 15.63 -7.28 7.87
C ARG A 172 15.38 -8.16 6.65
N ASP A 173 16.43 -8.86 6.20
CA ASP A 173 16.52 -9.81 5.07
C ASP A 173 15.43 -10.90 4.97
N THR A 174 14.43 -10.91 5.84
CA THR A 174 13.30 -11.84 5.78
C THR A 174 12.26 -11.38 4.75
N LEU A 175 12.62 -11.49 3.46
CA LEU A 175 11.68 -11.47 2.32
C LEU A 175 10.91 -12.80 2.17
N GLU A 176 11.21 -13.78 3.04
CA GLU A 176 10.50 -15.05 3.13
C GLU A 176 9.06 -14.82 3.63
N ASN A 177 8.10 -15.44 2.96
CA ASN A 177 6.65 -15.39 3.28
C ASN A 177 5.95 -14.03 3.03
N ILE A 178 6.50 -13.17 2.17
CA ILE A 178 5.76 -12.00 1.64
C ILE A 178 5.19 -12.35 0.26
N GLU A 179 3.93 -11.97 0.03
CA GLU A 179 3.22 -12.18 -1.24
C GLU A 179 3.98 -11.52 -2.40
N GLU A 180 4.07 -12.21 -3.54
CA GLU A 180 4.87 -11.77 -4.69
C GLU A 180 4.29 -10.48 -5.29
N GLU A 181 2.97 -10.31 -5.24
CA GLU A 181 2.29 -9.10 -5.67
C GLU A 181 2.68 -7.87 -4.83
N ASP A 182 2.89 -8.04 -3.51
CA ASP A 182 3.34 -6.96 -2.62
C ASP A 182 4.77 -6.52 -2.96
N LYS A 183 5.67 -7.49 -3.21
CA LYS A 183 7.05 -7.25 -3.64
C LYS A 183 7.11 -6.48 -4.96
N ASN A 184 6.28 -6.87 -5.92
CA ASN A 184 6.22 -6.22 -7.23
C ASN A 184 5.82 -4.74 -7.11
N ILE A 185 4.82 -4.42 -6.29
CA ILE A 185 4.43 -3.01 -6.06
C ILE A 185 5.54 -2.24 -5.36
N TRP A 186 6.16 -2.82 -4.34
CA TRP A 186 7.30 -2.20 -3.65
C TRP A 186 8.45 -1.89 -4.61
N LEU A 187 8.80 -2.82 -5.50
CA LEU A 187 9.83 -2.63 -6.54
C LEU A 187 9.46 -1.50 -7.52
N LEU A 188 8.18 -1.35 -7.89
CA LEU A 188 7.75 -0.24 -8.74
C LEU A 188 8.05 1.12 -8.10
N PHE A 189 7.71 1.29 -6.82
CA PHE A 189 8.01 2.52 -6.08
C PHE A 189 9.52 2.75 -5.97
N LYS A 190 10.28 1.72 -5.62
CA LYS A 190 11.74 1.80 -5.49
C LYS A 190 12.42 2.22 -6.81
N ASN A 191 11.90 1.78 -7.94
CA ASN A 191 12.46 2.07 -9.25
C ASN A 191 12.09 3.46 -9.78
N ASP A 192 10.84 3.91 -9.55
CA ASP A 192 10.36 5.19 -10.08
C ASP A 192 9.26 5.77 -9.19
N TRP A 193 9.66 6.52 -8.16
CA TRP A 193 8.73 7.17 -7.24
C TRP A 193 7.82 8.17 -7.94
N GLU A 194 8.32 8.94 -8.91
CA GLU A 194 7.54 9.98 -9.57
C GLU A 194 6.36 9.40 -10.34
N LYS A 195 6.64 8.42 -11.21
CA LYS A 195 5.61 7.73 -12.00
C LYS A 195 4.67 6.93 -11.11
N THR A 196 5.21 6.19 -10.13
CA THR A 196 4.41 5.25 -9.34
C THR A 196 3.48 5.99 -8.38
N VAL A 197 3.94 7.09 -7.76
CA VAL A 197 3.08 7.97 -6.97
C VAL A 197 2.00 8.59 -7.85
N TYR A 198 2.35 9.08 -9.05
CA TYR A 198 1.36 9.63 -9.99
C TYR A 198 0.28 8.62 -10.39
N GLU A 199 0.67 7.39 -10.70
CA GLU A 199 -0.25 6.32 -11.02
C GLU A 199 -1.16 5.99 -9.83
N SER A 200 -0.59 5.87 -8.62
CA SER A 200 -1.35 5.54 -7.42
C SER A 200 -2.38 6.60 -7.04
N GLU A 201 -2.04 7.90 -7.08
CA GLU A 201 -2.98 8.99 -6.79
C GLU A 201 -4.09 9.06 -7.85
N ASN A 202 -3.78 8.78 -9.12
CA ASN A 202 -4.79 8.63 -10.16
C ASN A 202 -5.81 7.53 -9.84
N LYS A 203 -5.35 6.38 -9.36
CA LYS A 203 -6.23 5.26 -8.99
C LYS A 203 -7.07 5.57 -7.75
N ILE A 204 -6.51 6.25 -6.77
CA ILE A 204 -7.27 6.74 -5.61
C ILE A 204 -8.42 7.64 -6.08
N ILE A 205 -8.18 8.57 -7.01
CA ILE A 205 -9.24 9.41 -7.59
C ILE A 205 -10.31 8.55 -8.29
N ASP A 206 -9.91 7.55 -9.07
CA ASP A 206 -10.86 6.67 -9.76
C ASP A 206 -11.73 5.91 -8.76
N PHE A 207 -11.16 5.42 -7.65
CA PHE A 207 -11.92 4.79 -6.58
C PHE A 207 -12.87 5.77 -5.88
N GLU A 208 -12.43 7.00 -5.61
CA GLU A 208 -13.27 8.06 -5.03
C GLU A 208 -14.45 8.42 -5.93
N ASN A 209 -14.19 8.58 -7.24
CA ASN A 209 -15.23 8.89 -8.22
C ASN A 209 -16.21 7.73 -8.35
N LYS A 210 -15.72 6.48 -8.39
CA LYS A 210 -16.58 5.29 -8.44
C LYS A 210 -17.48 5.21 -7.20
N LEU A 211 -16.94 5.44 -6.00
CA LEU A 211 -17.72 5.40 -4.77
C LEU A 211 -18.80 6.50 -4.73
N LYS A 212 -18.48 7.69 -5.25
CA LYS A 212 -19.39 8.84 -5.32
C LYS A 212 -20.32 8.82 -6.54
N ASN A 213 -20.25 7.79 -7.38
CA ASN A 213 -20.95 7.71 -8.67
C ASN A 213 -20.73 8.93 -9.57
N ILE A 214 -19.52 9.51 -9.54
CA ILE A 214 -19.12 10.60 -10.43
C ILE A 214 -18.70 10.00 -11.76
N THR A 215 -19.50 10.22 -12.79
CA THR A 215 -19.24 9.77 -14.17
C THR A 215 -18.54 10.84 -15.01
N GLU A 216 -18.75 12.11 -14.66
CA GLU A 216 -18.13 13.27 -15.31
C GLU A 216 -16.97 13.77 -14.47
N PHE A 217 -15.78 13.23 -14.74
CA PHE A 217 -14.53 13.72 -14.20
C PHE A 217 -13.65 14.23 -15.33
N PRO A 218 -12.88 15.33 -15.13
CA PRO A 218 -11.97 15.86 -16.13
C PRO A 218 -11.05 14.78 -16.73
N LYS A 219 -10.68 14.97 -18.00
CA LYS A 219 -9.81 14.06 -18.76
C LYS A 219 -8.60 14.82 -19.29
N GLY A 220 -7.55 14.09 -19.66
CA GLY A 220 -6.33 14.67 -20.23
C GLY A 220 -5.67 15.68 -19.29
N LYS A 221 -5.26 16.83 -19.83
CA LYS A 221 -4.45 17.83 -19.10
C LYS A 221 -5.07 18.35 -17.81
N GLU A 222 -6.39 18.51 -17.78
CA GLU A 222 -7.09 18.99 -16.59
C GLU A 222 -7.05 17.95 -15.47
N ARG A 223 -7.22 16.66 -15.81
CA ARG A 223 -7.01 15.56 -14.88
C ARG A 223 -5.59 15.53 -14.35
N ASP A 224 -4.61 15.64 -15.26
CA ASP A 224 -3.19 15.62 -14.88
C ASP A 224 -2.88 16.77 -13.91
N SER A 225 -3.49 17.95 -14.11
CA SER A 225 -3.38 19.09 -13.21
C SER A 225 -3.95 18.80 -11.82
N ILE A 226 -5.14 18.18 -11.74
CA ILE A 226 -5.76 17.79 -10.46
C ILE A 226 -4.88 16.77 -9.71
N VAL A 227 -4.37 15.76 -10.42
CA VAL A 227 -3.51 14.72 -9.84
C VAL A 227 -2.20 15.33 -9.36
N LYS A 228 -1.53 16.13 -10.20
CA LYS A 228 -0.30 16.84 -9.82
C LYS A 228 -0.53 17.78 -8.64
N SER A 229 -1.69 18.43 -8.56
CA SER A 229 -2.05 19.23 -7.40
C SER A 229 -2.08 18.37 -6.13
N ARG A 230 -2.69 17.17 -6.15
CA ARG A 230 -2.69 16.27 -4.97
C ARG A 230 -1.29 15.78 -4.58
N ILE A 231 -0.46 15.46 -5.56
CA ILE A 231 0.93 15.07 -5.33
C ILE A 231 1.72 16.21 -4.69
N ASN A 232 1.60 17.41 -5.26
CA ASN A 232 2.20 18.64 -4.75
C ASN A 232 1.64 19.02 -3.38
N GLN A 233 0.39 18.66 -3.08
CA GLN A 233 -0.29 18.83 -1.79
C GLN A 233 0.14 17.78 -0.75
N ASN A 234 1.41 17.34 -0.73
CA ASN A 234 2.07 16.66 0.40
C ASN A 234 2.31 15.14 0.32
N PHE A 235 2.39 14.46 -0.84
CA PHE A 235 2.82 13.04 -0.81
C PHE A 235 4.19 12.88 -0.13
N PHE A 236 5.23 13.55 -0.67
CA PHE A 236 6.59 13.48 -0.14
C PHE A 236 6.63 13.93 1.33
N ARG A 237 5.98 15.05 1.65
CA ARG A 237 5.93 15.57 3.02
C ARG A 237 5.32 14.56 3.99
N ASN A 238 4.15 14.00 3.68
CA ASN A 238 3.49 13.04 4.55
C ASN A 238 4.29 11.73 4.66
N ALA A 239 4.93 11.31 3.58
CA ALA A 239 5.77 10.11 3.60
C ALA A 239 6.99 10.27 4.52
N VAL A 240 7.68 11.41 4.44
CA VAL A 240 8.81 11.73 5.30
C VAL A 240 8.36 11.93 6.75
N LEU A 241 7.38 12.80 7.03
CA LEU A 241 6.95 13.05 8.41
C LEU A 241 6.48 11.76 9.11
N SER A 242 5.70 10.94 8.41
CA SER A 242 5.19 9.69 8.99
C SER A 242 6.28 8.65 9.25
N SER A 243 7.38 8.63 8.46
CA SER A 243 8.49 7.70 8.69
C SER A 243 9.26 8.03 9.99
N TYR A 244 9.27 9.30 10.40
CA TYR A 244 9.83 9.77 11.66
C TYR A 244 8.79 9.89 12.80
N GLN A 245 7.63 9.25 12.68
CA GLN A 245 6.53 9.36 13.65
C GLN A 245 6.13 10.81 13.97
N ASN A 246 6.15 11.68 12.96
CA ASN A 246 5.83 13.10 13.11
C ASN A 246 6.74 13.81 14.13
N LYS A 247 8.04 13.50 14.12
CA LYS A 247 9.04 14.13 14.98
C LYS A 247 10.26 14.60 14.19
N CYS A 248 10.85 15.73 14.61
CA CYS A 248 12.13 16.18 14.08
C CYS A 248 13.21 15.12 14.35
N CYS A 249 14.01 14.76 13.34
CA CYS A 249 15.04 13.73 13.47
C CYS A 249 16.25 14.20 14.30
N ILE A 250 16.45 15.52 14.46
CA ILE A 250 17.52 16.07 15.31
C ILE A 250 17.04 16.23 16.76
N THR A 251 15.87 16.81 16.96
CA THR A 251 15.42 17.26 18.30
C THR A 251 14.35 16.38 18.94
N GLY A 252 13.70 15.50 18.17
CA GLY A 252 12.52 14.75 18.62
C GLY A 252 11.24 15.60 18.77
N LEU A 253 11.26 16.88 18.38
CA LEU A 253 10.11 17.80 18.50
C LEU A 253 8.87 17.23 17.78
N PRO A 254 7.73 17.03 18.47
CA PRO A 254 6.56 16.32 17.92
C PRO A 254 5.46 17.22 17.34
N PHE A 255 5.71 18.54 17.21
CA PHE A 255 4.70 19.50 16.74
C PHE A 255 4.70 19.58 15.22
N VAL A 256 3.77 18.88 14.56
CA VAL A 256 3.69 18.74 13.09
C VAL A 256 3.69 20.08 12.35
N GLU A 257 3.08 21.11 12.94
CA GLU A 257 3.01 22.47 12.41
C GLU A 257 4.37 23.15 12.32
N LEU A 258 5.35 22.68 13.10
CA LEU A 258 6.73 23.15 13.13
C LEU A 258 7.69 22.23 12.38
N LEU A 259 7.18 21.18 11.70
CA LEU A 259 7.98 20.21 10.98
C LEU A 259 7.94 20.45 9.47
N ASN A 260 9.07 20.21 8.82
CA ASN A 260 9.29 20.21 7.38
C ASN A 260 9.85 18.87 6.93
N ALA A 261 9.49 18.49 5.70
CA ALA A 261 10.17 17.44 4.97
C ALA A 261 11.24 18.08 4.11
N SER A 262 12.46 18.15 4.64
CA SER A 262 13.62 18.74 3.98
C SER A 262 14.15 17.75 2.96
N HIS A 263 14.35 18.19 1.71
CA HIS A 263 15.07 17.39 0.72
C HIS A 263 16.56 17.37 1.06
N ILE A 264 17.20 16.21 0.96
CA ILE A 264 18.65 16.07 1.19
C ILE A 264 19.41 16.57 -0.05
N VAL A 265 19.09 16.00 -1.21
CA VAL A 265 19.47 16.56 -2.51
C VAL A 265 18.41 17.58 -2.91
N PRO A 266 18.77 18.86 -3.13
CA PRO A 266 17.80 19.91 -3.40
C PRO A 266 16.87 19.58 -4.57
N TRP A 267 15.60 19.94 -4.44
CA TRP A 267 14.54 19.65 -5.41
C TRP A 267 14.85 20.05 -6.86
N SER A 268 15.66 21.10 -7.06
CA SER A 268 16.06 21.59 -8.39
C SER A 268 17.14 20.74 -9.07
N VAL A 269 17.84 19.89 -8.32
CA VAL A 269 19.02 19.15 -8.81
C VAL A 269 18.65 17.76 -9.32
N ASP A 270 17.77 17.06 -8.62
CA ASP A 270 17.41 15.68 -8.94
C ASP A 270 15.90 15.53 -9.09
N SER A 271 15.42 15.53 -10.33
CA SER A 271 13.99 15.39 -10.63
C SER A 271 13.45 14.02 -10.25
N ASN A 272 14.24 12.96 -10.42
CA ASN A 272 13.78 11.57 -10.25
C ASN A 272 13.54 11.24 -8.77
N ASN A 273 14.20 11.95 -7.85
CA ASN A 273 14.11 11.72 -6.41
C ASN A 273 13.28 12.78 -5.65
N ARG A 274 12.46 13.58 -6.35
CA ARG A 274 11.60 14.59 -5.72
C ARG A 274 10.53 14.01 -4.81
N LEU A 275 9.99 12.84 -5.18
CA LEU A 275 8.98 12.12 -4.42
C LEU A 275 9.54 10.92 -3.66
N ASN A 276 10.85 10.66 -3.75
CA ASN A 276 11.53 9.57 -3.07
C ASN A 276 11.73 9.93 -1.58
N PRO A 277 11.05 9.27 -0.62
CA PRO A 277 11.18 9.61 0.80
C PRO A 277 12.58 9.35 1.37
N HIS A 278 13.41 8.50 0.72
CA HIS A 278 14.82 8.32 1.10
C HIS A 278 15.66 9.58 0.87
N ASN A 279 15.18 10.52 0.05
CA ASN A 279 15.77 11.85 -0.13
C ASN A 279 15.21 12.89 0.85
N GLY A 280 14.63 12.46 1.97
CA GLY A 280 13.93 13.32 2.91
C GLY A 280 14.39 13.19 4.36
N LEU A 281 14.43 14.31 5.06
CA LEU A 281 14.59 14.39 6.51
C LEU A 281 13.39 15.12 7.12
N CYS A 282 12.86 14.62 8.24
CA CYS A 282 11.88 15.35 9.02
C CYS A 282 12.61 16.30 9.97
N LEU A 283 12.58 17.60 9.70
CA LEU A 283 13.29 18.62 10.49
C LEU A 283 12.31 19.64 11.05
N ASN A 284 12.62 20.25 12.21
CA ASN A 284 11.89 21.44 12.62
C ASN A 284 12.26 22.63 11.71
N THR A 285 11.43 23.67 11.67
CA THR A 285 11.62 24.83 10.78
C THR A 285 13.00 25.50 10.89
N LEU A 286 13.59 25.58 12.09
CA LEU A 286 14.91 26.19 12.28
C LEU A 286 16.00 25.32 11.64
N HIS A 287 15.98 24.03 11.94
CA HIS A 287 16.98 23.08 11.46
C HIS A 287 16.84 22.78 9.98
N ASP A 288 15.64 22.76 9.44
CA ASP A 288 15.34 22.73 8.01
C ASP A 288 16.04 23.89 7.29
N ARG A 289 15.84 25.12 7.76
CA ARG A 289 16.49 26.29 7.16
C ARG A 289 18.00 26.31 7.36
N ALA A 290 18.49 25.81 8.48
CA ALA A 290 19.92 25.68 8.69
C ALA A 290 20.55 24.63 7.75
N PHE A 291 19.88 23.51 7.54
CA PHE A 291 20.30 22.44 6.64
C PHE A 291 20.34 22.92 5.19
N ASP A 292 19.25 23.51 4.69
CA ASP A 292 19.16 24.11 3.36
C ASP A 292 20.24 25.17 3.08
N ARG A 293 20.67 25.90 4.12
CA ARG A 293 21.70 26.95 4.02
C ARG A 293 23.12 26.44 4.27
N GLY A 294 23.28 25.14 4.48
CA GLY A 294 24.56 24.47 4.72
C GLY A 294 25.17 24.78 6.08
N LEU A 295 24.39 25.27 7.06
CA LEU A 295 24.83 25.53 8.43
C LEU A 295 24.83 24.26 9.29
N ILE A 296 23.96 23.31 8.93
CA ILE A 296 23.90 21.95 9.48
C ILE A 296 24.01 20.97 8.31
N SER A 297 24.61 19.81 8.54
CA SER A 297 24.53 18.67 7.66
C SER A 297 24.37 17.38 8.47
N ILE A 298 24.01 16.30 7.81
CA ILE A 298 23.99 14.96 8.40
C ILE A 298 25.00 14.11 7.62
N THR A 299 25.97 13.53 8.30
CA THR A 299 26.98 12.67 7.66
C THR A 299 26.36 11.33 7.20
N PRO A 300 27.03 10.57 6.32
CA PRO A 300 26.56 9.24 5.90
C PRO A 300 26.45 8.20 7.04
N ASP A 301 27.02 8.50 8.20
CA ASP A 301 26.89 7.73 9.45
C ASP A 301 25.73 8.22 10.34
N TYR A 302 24.87 9.10 9.79
CA TYR A 302 23.71 9.70 10.43
C TYR A 302 24.06 10.57 11.64
N ILE A 303 25.20 11.24 11.60
CA ILE A 303 25.69 12.14 12.65
C ILE A 303 25.46 13.59 12.22
N VAL A 304 24.98 14.42 13.13
CA VAL A 304 24.82 15.86 12.90
C VAL A 304 26.19 16.54 12.87
N ASP A 305 26.47 17.23 11.78
CA ASP A 305 27.63 18.11 11.63
C ASP A 305 27.18 19.58 11.54
N ILE A 306 27.99 20.47 12.11
CA ILE A 306 27.68 21.90 12.23
C ILE A 306 28.80 22.69 11.58
N SER A 307 28.43 23.58 10.67
CA SER A 307 29.35 24.41 9.87
C SER A 307 30.29 25.23 10.74
N THR A 308 31.56 25.37 10.34
CA THR A 308 32.48 26.28 11.05
C THR A 308 32.08 27.74 10.94
N SER A 309 31.14 28.11 10.06
CA SER A 309 30.62 29.48 9.98
C SER A 309 29.90 29.94 11.25
N ILE A 310 29.56 29.03 12.17
CA ILE A 310 28.96 29.37 13.46
C ILE A 310 30.00 29.75 14.52
N ASN A 311 31.31 29.56 14.24
CA ASN A 311 32.39 29.72 15.23
C ASN A 311 32.50 31.14 15.79
N ASP A 312 32.06 32.15 15.04
CA ASP A 312 32.05 33.55 15.51
C ASP A 312 30.98 33.78 16.59
N TYR A 313 30.07 32.82 16.81
CA TYR A 313 28.93 32.93 17.71
C TYR A 313 28.94 31.88 18.83
N LEU A 314 30.09 31.27 19.12
CA LEU A 314 30.19 30.20 20.12
C LEU A 314 29.78 30.64 21.52
N ASP A 315 29.91 31.92 21.86
CA ASP A 315 29.50 32.45 23.17
C ASP A 315 27.99 32.68 23.29
N ASN A 316 27.26 32.70 22.16
CA ASN A 316 25.82 32.93 22.15
C ASN A 316 25.05 31.70 22.66
N GLN A 317 24.19 31.90 23.66
CA GLN A 317 23.45 30.81 24.29
C GLN A 317 22.48 30.10 23.32
N SER A 318 21.81 30.84 22.43
CA SER A 318 20.92 30.23 21.44
C SER A 318 21.66 29.37 20.41
N VAL A 319 22.90 29.74 20.05
CA VAL A 319 23.74 28.89 19.19
C VAL A 319 24.14 27.60 19.93
N LYS A 320 24.43 27.69 21.23
CA LYS A 320 24.67 26.51 22.07
C LYS A 320 23.46 25.59 22.12
N ASP A 321 22.29 26.15 22.42
CA ASP A 321 21.06 25.41 22.67
C ASP A 321 20.44 24.82 21.40
N TYR A 322 20.57 25.50 20.26
CA TYR A 322 19.92 25.08 19.02
C TYR A 322 20.87 24.39 18.03
N PHE A 323 22.19 24.53 18.15
CA PHE A 323 23.15 23.95 17.19
C PHE A 323 24.20 23.08 17.88
N LEU A 324 25.00 23.66 18.78
CA LEU A 324 26.18 22.99 19.31
C LEU A 324 25.84 21.78 20.18
N CYS A 325 24.74 21.83 20.92
CA CYS A 325 24.29 20.69 21.73
C CYS A 325 24.05 19.42 20.88
N TYR A 326 23.71 19.58 19.59
CA TYR A 326 23.46 18.46 18.67
C TYR A 326 24.68 18.03 17.87
N LYS A 327 25.80 18.79 17.90
CA LYS A 327 27.02 18.45 17.17
C LYS A 327 27.51 17.06 17.58
N ASN A 328 27.87 16.24 16.60
CA ASN A 328 28.32 14.86 16.78
C ASN A 328 27.27 13.89 17.38
N GLN A 329 26.01 14.29 17.51
CA GLN A 329 24.94 13.38 17.92
C GLN A 329 24.38 12.63 16.72
N LYS A 330 23.92 11.39 16.95
CA LYS A 330 23.15 10.65 15.95
C LYS A 330 21.73 11.19 15.85
N ILE A 331 21.22 11.32 14.63
CA ILE A 331 19.79 11.61 14.43
C ILE A 331 18.93 10.42 14.85
N ILE A 332 17.68 10.71 15.20
CA ILE A 332 16.62 9.72 15.32
C ILE A 332 16.35 9.18 13.92
N LEU A 333 16.64 7.90 13.68
CA LEU A 333 16.40 7.26 12.39
C LEU A 333 14.90 7.04 12.15
N PRO A 334 14.44 7.12 10.89
CA PRO A 334 13.06 6.82 10.59
C PRO A 334 12.82 5.31 10.69
N GLN A 335 11.56 4.93 10.88
CA GLN A 335 11.17 3.51 10.97
C GLN A 335 11.08 2.81 9.61
N ARG A 336 11.16 3.59 8.53
CA ARG A 336 11.17 3.17 7.12
C ARG A 336 11.77 4.30 6.28
N PHE A 337 12.13 4.03 5.02
CA PHE A 337 12.73 5.03 4.14
C PHE A 337 14.00 5.69 4.73
N LEU A 338 14.94 4.85 5.18
CA LEU A 338 16.22 5.32 5.71
C LEU A 338 16.90 6.26 4.71
N PRO A 339 17.40 7.44 5.11
CA PRO A 339 18.05 8.36 4.17
C PRO A 339 19.18 7.69 3.39
N ASP A 340 19.17 7.82 2.06
CA ASP A 340 20.22 7.20 1.26
C ASP A 340 21.56 7.89 1.54
N LYS A 341 22.60 7.08 1.80
CA LYS A 341 23.94 7.59 2.09
C LYS A 341 24.48 8.45 0.95
N SER A 342 24.17 8.10 -0.30
CA SER A 342 24.61 8.88 -1.47
C SER A 342 24.01 10.29 -1.50
N PHE A 343 22.76 10.46 -1.03
CA PHE A 343 22.14 11.77 -0.88
C PHE A 343 22.81 12.58 0.23
N LEU A 344 23.10 11.96 1.37
CA LEU A 344 23.81 12.60 2.46
C LEU A 344 25.23 13.03 2.02
N GLU A 345 25.96 12.17 1.32
CA GLU A 345 27.26 12.49 0.72
C GLU A 345 27.17 13.69 -0.22
N PHE A 346 26.15 13.71 -1.08
CA PHE A 346 25.90 14.86 -1.96
C PHE A 346 25.71 16.15 -1.17
N HIS A 347 24.87 16.16 -0.14
CA HIS A 347 24.61 17.35 0.67
C HIS A 347 25.90 17.83 1.37
N ASN A 348 26.65 16.92 1.99
CA ASN A 348 27.93 17.23 2.66
C ASN A 348 28.99 17.80 1.71
N LYS A 349 28.96 17.42 0.44
CA LYS A 349 29.93 17.88 -0.57
C LYS A 349 29.51 19.19 -1.23
N ASN A 350 28.23 19.40 -1.50
CA ASN A 350 27.76 20.45 -2.40
C ASN A 350 26.95 21.56 -1.72
N VAL A 351 26.39 21.32 -0.53
CA VAL A 351 25.53 22.27 0.18
C VAL A 351 26.16 22.70 1.51
N PHE A 352 26.70 21.75 2.27
CA PHE A 352 27.30 22.02 3.58
C PHE A 352 28.48 22.99 3.48
N LYS A 353 28.45 24.03 4.32
CA LYS A 353 29.54 25.00 4.45
C LYS A 353 30.52 24.45 5.47
N LYS A 354 31.64 23.95 5.00
CA LYS A 354 32.69 23.44 5.90
C LYS A 354 33.29 24.56 6.73
#